data_AF-A0A9D7HM44-F1
#
_entry.id   AF-A0A9D7HM44-F1
#
_cell.length_a   1.000
_cell.length_b   1.000
_cell.length_c   1.000
_cell.angle_alpha   90.00
_cell.angle_beta   90.00
_cell.angle_gamma   90.00
#
_symmetry.space_group_name_H-M   'P 1'
#
loop_
_entity.id
_entity.type
_entity.pdbx_description
1 polymer ?
#
loop_
_entity_poly.entity_id
_entity_poly.type
_entity_poly.pdbx_seq_one_letter_code
_entity_poly.pdbx_strand_id
1 'polypeptide(L)' 'MKTTSQSAEANQHLSRYIEAVERGEEVIITRRGKPVAKIVRVSSGLRLTGAAKTRANACWRE' A
#
# COMPACT_ATOMS: atom_id res chain seq x y z
N MET A 1 7.80 -8.61 -7.50
CA MET A 1 8.25 -7.40 -8.20
C MET A 1 7.61 -6.18 -7.51
N LYS A 2 8.10 -4.96 -7.74
CA LYS A 2 7.61 -3.78 -7.01
C LYS A 2 6.97 -2.83 -8.01
N THR A 3 5.64 -2.79 -8.00
CA THR A 3 4.88 -1.91 -8.89
C THR A 3 4.56 -0.63 -8.14
N THR A 4 5.03 0.50 -8.68
CA THR A 4 4.79 1.83 -8.12
C THR A 4 3.72 2.52 -8.94
N SER A 5 2.55 2.77 -8.35
CA SER A 5 1.43 3.40 -9.05
C SER A 5 1.00 4.69 -8.36
N GLN A 6 0.53 5.65 -9.15
CA GLN A 6 0.03 6.92 -8.63
C GLN A 6 -1.36 6.70 -8.01
N SER A 7 -1.68 7.43 -6.94
CA SER A 7 -2.93 7.25 -6.19
C SER A 7 -4.20 7.33 -7.03
N ALA A 8 -4.21 8.13 -8.10
CA ALA A 8 -5.34 8.26 -9.01
C ALA A 8 -5.52 7.03 -9.92
N GLU A 9 -4.42 6.41 -10.35
CA GLU A 9 -4.42 5.18 -11.15
C GLU A 9 -4.77 3.97 -10.27
N ALA A 10 -4.21 3.93 -9.06
CA ALA A 10 -4.48 2.89 -8.07
C ALA A 10 -5.97 2.77 -7.73
N ASN A 11 -6.68 3.89 -7.66
CA ASN A 11 -8.11 3.90 -7.33
C ASN A 11 -8.99 3.42 -8.51
N GLN A 12 -8.55 3.64 -9.75
CA GLN A 12 -9.27 3.22 -10.96
C GLN A 12 -9.04 1.74 -11.28
N HIS A 13 -7.85 1.22 -10.97
CA HIS A 13 -7.48 -0.17 -11.24
C HIS A 13 -7.23 -0.97 -9.96
N LEU A 14 -7.89 -0.60 -8.86
CA LEU A 14 -7.67 -1.20 -7.54
C LEU A 14 -7.81 -2.72 -7.58
N SER A 15 -8.84 -3.23 -8.25
CA SER A 15 -9.09 -4.67 -8.38
C SER A 15 -7.86 -5.41 -8.93
N ARG A 16 -7.20 -4.88 -9.96
CA ARG A 16 -6.01 -5.49 -10.56
C ARG A 16 -4.81 -5.52 -9.60
N TYR A 17 -4.65 -4.46 -8.81
CA TYR A 17 -3.59 -4.42 -7.80
C TYR A 17 -3.84 -5.39 -6.66
N ILE A 18 -5.10 -5.59 -6.26
CA ILE A 18 -5.46 -6.61 -5.27
C ILE A 18 -5.13 -8.00 -5.80
N GLU A 19 -5.53 -8.34 -7.02
CA GLU A 19 -5.20 -9.64 -7.63
C GLU A 19 -3.68 -9.88 -7.70
N ALA A 20 -2.91 -8.86 -8.07
CA ALA A 20 -1.46 -8.93 -8.05
C ALA A 20 -0.95 -9.25 -6.63
N VAL A 21 -1.44 -8.52 -5.62
CA VAL A 21 -1.06 -8.70 -4.22
C VAL A 21 -1.44 -10.09 -3.70
N GLU A 22 -2.60 -10.62 -4.08
CA GLU A 22 -3.02 -11.97 -3.70
C GLU A 22 -2.07 -13.05 -4.23
N ARG A 23 -1.54 -12.84 -5.43
CA ARG A 23 -0.49 -13.68 -6.04
C ARG A 23 0.88 -13.54 -5.37
N GLY A 24 1.03 -12.62 -4.41
CA GLY A 24 2.25 -12.38 -3.65
C GLY A 24 3.05 -11.15 -4.09
N GLU A 25 2.46 -10.25 -4.89
CA GLU A 25 3.09 -8.96 -5.20
C GLU A 25 3.00 -7.95 -4.05
N GLU A 26 3.91 -6.98 -4.06
CA GLU A 26 3.83 -5.79 -3.23
C GLU A 26 3.60 -4.56 -4.12
N VAL A 27 2.55 -3.79 -3.83
CA VAL A 27 2.21 -2.57 -4.56
C VAL A 27 2.45 -1.36 -3.67
N ILE A 28 3.26 -0.41 -4.15
CA ILE A 28 3.51 0.85 -3.45
C ILE A 28 2.71 1.94 -4.15
N ILE A 29 1.75 2.52 -3.43
CA ILE A 29 0.98 3.67 -3.92
C ILE A 29 1.77 4.93 -3.59
N THR A 30 1.94 5.77 -4.60
CA THR A 30 2.56 7.08 -4.49
C THR A 30 1.55 8.19 -4.76
N ARG A 31 1.71 9.34 -4.12
CA ARG A 31 0.97 10.57 -4.41
C ARG A 31 1.98 11.69 -4.60
N ARG A 32 1.96 12.35 -5.76
CA ARG A 32 2.91 13.41 -6.12
C ARG A 32 4.38 12.97 -5.94
N GLY A 33 4.71 11.76 -6.38
CA GLY A 33 6.06 11.20 -6.30
C GLY A 33 6.50 10.74 -4.90
N LYS A 34 5.68 10.92 -3.86
CA LYS A 34 5.96 10.42 -2.50
C LYS A 34 5.23 9.10 -2.26
N PRO A 35 5.85 8.07 -1.67
CA PRO A 35 5.15 6.84 -1.28
C PRO A 35 4.22 7.11 -0.09
N VAL A 36 2.96 6.72 -0.22
CA VAL A 36 1.89 7.08 0.72
C VAL A 36 1.23 5.87 1.37
N ALA A 37 1.18 4.76 0.65
CA ALA A 37 0.60 3.52 1.14
C ALA A 37 1.31 2.34 0.49
N LYS A 38 1.30 1.20 1.17
CA LYS A 38 1.80 -0.07 0.65
C LYS A 38 0.70 -1.11 0.81
N ILE A 39 0.36 -1.79 -0.29
CA ILE A 39 -0.54 -2.93 -0.30
C ILE A 39 0.33 -4.19 -0.34
N VAL A 40 0.16 -5.05 0.66
CA VAL A 40 0.86 -6.34 0.77
C VAL A 40 -0.15 -7.42 1.13
N ARG A 41 0.17 -8.65 0.76
CA ARG A 41 -0.64 -9.80 1.13
C ARG A 41 -0.64 -9.95 2.65
N VAL A 42 -1.84 -10.07 3.23
CA VAL A 42 -1.97 -10.40 4.65
C VAL A 42 -1.60 -11.87 4.80
N SER A 43 -0.47 -12.14 5.45
CA SER A 43 -0.12 -13.50 5.86
C SER A 43 -0.99 -13.88 7.06
N SER A 44 -1.51 -15.10 7.09
CA SER A 44 -2.46 -15.62 8.07
C SER A 44 -1.98 -15.59 9.54
N GLY A 45 -0.73 -15.20 9.80
CA GLY A 45 -0.19 -14.96 11.14
C GLY A 45 -0.22 -13.50 11.61
N LEU A 46 -0.60 -12.54 10.76
CA LEU A 46 -0.58 -11.12 11.13
C LEU A 46 -1.87 -10.74 11.86
N ARG A 47 -1.86 -10.88 13.19
CA ARG A 47 -2.90 -10.34 14.06
C ARG A 47 -2.85 -8.82 13.96
N LEU A 48 -3.90 -8.19 13.45
CA LEU A 48 -4.04 -6.73 13.43
C LEU A 48 -4.20 -6.22 14.87
N THR A 49 -3.10 -6.16 15.62
CA THR A 49 -3.07 -5.47 16.90
C THR A 49 -3.23 -3.99 16.59
N GLY A 50 -4.24 -3.34 17.19
CA GLY A 50 -4.57 -1.92 16.97
C GLY A 50 -3.44 -0.92 17.27
N ALA A 51 -2.26 -1.39 17.65
CA ALA A 51 -1.04 -0.63 17.92
C ALA A 51 -0.18 -0.32 16.68
N ALA A 52 -0.55 -0.74 15.47
CA ALA A 52 0.20 -0.40 14.23
C ALA A 52 -0.04 1.04 13.73
N LYS A 53 -0.58 1.94 14.58
CA LYS A 53 -0.60 3.38 14.34
C LYS A 53 0.63 3.98 15.02
N THR A 54 1.29 4.93 14.35
CA THR A 54 2.39 5.78 14.86
C THR A 54 3.82 5.39 14.45
N ARG A 55 4.07 5.18 13.15
CA ARG A 55 5.36 5.61 12.53
C ARG A 55 5.21 6.30 11.16
N ALA A 56 4.00 6.34 10.58
CA ALA A 56 3.76 6.95 9.26
C ALA A 56 3.33 8.43 9.30
N ASN A 57 3.07 9.00 10.49
CA ASN A 57 2.64 10.40 10.62
C ASN A 57 3.80 11.43 10.54
N ALA A 58 5.05 11.01 10.36
CA ALA A 58 6.19 11.94 10.39
C ALA A 58 6.48 12.67 9.06
N CYS A 59 5.81 12.35 7.95
CA CYS A 59 6.17 12.89 6.63
C CYS A 59 4.98 13.46 5.82
N TRP A 60 4.01 14.04 6.51
CA TRP A 60 2.90 14.77 5.88
C TRP A 60 2.79 16.18 6.45
N ARG A 61 3.74 17.04 6.09
CA ARG A 61 3.56 18.49 6.09
C ARG A 61 3.99 19.06 4.73
N GLU A 62 3.01 19.75 4.14
CA GLU A 62 3.03 20.80 3.10
C GLU A 62 3.79 20.52 1.79
#